data_AF-A0A3P2AK95-F1
#
_entry.id   AF-A0A3P2AK95-F1
#
_cell.length_a   1.000
_cell.length_b   1.000
_cell.length_c   1.000
_cell.angle_alpha   90.00
_cell.angle_beta   90.00
_cell.angle_gamma   90.00
#
_symmetry.space_group_name_H-M   'P 1'
#
loop_
_entity.id
_entity.type
_entity.pdbx_description
1 polymer ?
#
loop_
_entity_poly.entity_id
_entity_poly.type
_entity_poly.pdbx_seq_one_letter_code
_entity_poly.pdbx_strand_id
1 'polypeptide(L)'
;MKLETKIYDKLKKALPPVFDKVVLYANVTESSFDIHYYLFEEQSLIPKQCYTLAEEGDLDANLLDQIFAELAGFIRQEDRFQKQKINMVTVVITKAELVLDYQEFERLENMAKIKKEWKTKYLK
;
A
#
# COMPACT_ATOMS: atom_id res chain seq x y z
N MET A 1 -16.05 -7.53 8.15
CA MET A 1 -15.21 -7.73 6.94
C MET A 1 -13.77 -7.43 7.31
N LYS A 2 -12.81 -8.26 6.89
CA LYS A 2 -11.40 -8.11 7.25
C LYS A 2 -10.77 -6.89 6.55
N LEU A 3 -9.72 -6.31 7.13
CA LEU A 3 -9.06 -5.11 6.63
C LEU A 3 -8.52 -5.29 5.21
N GLU A 4 -7.86 -6.42 4.95
CA GLU A 4 -7.30 -6.76 3.64
C GLU A 4 -8.36 -6.76 2.55
N THR A 5 -9.57 -7.24 2.84
CA THR A 5 -10.69 -7.25 1.90
C THR A 5 -11.19 -5.83 1.63
N LYS A 6 -11.32 -4.99 2.66
CA LYS A 6 -11.69 -3.56 2.50
C LYS A 6 -10.67 -2.82 1.64
N ILE A 7 -9.38 -3.07 1.89
CA ILE A 7 -8.29 -2.48 1.12
C ILE A 7 -8.38 -2.92 -0.34
N TYR A 8 -8.48 -4.22 -0.59
CA TYR A 8 -8.58 -4.77 -1.94
C TYR A 8 -9.79 -4.21 -2.71
N ASP A 9 -10.96 -4.15 -2.08
CA ASP A 9 -12.19 -3.67 -2.72
C ASP A 9 -12.13 -2.22 -3.16
N LYS A 10 -11.36 -1.39 -2.44
CA LYS A 10 -11.11 -0.01 -2.86
C LYS A 10 -9.99 0.06 -3.89
N LEU A 11 -8.88 -0.62 -3.64
CA LEU A 11 -7.69 -0.53 -4.48
C LEU A 11 -7.95 -1.06 -5.90
N LYS A 12 -8.75 -2.11 -6.06
CA LYS A 12 -9.07 -2.70 -7.38
C LYS A 12 -9.68 -1.73 -8.38
N LYS A 13 -10.22 -0.59 -7.93
CA LYS A 13 -10.75 0.48 -8.79
C LYS A 13 -9.65 1.27 -9.51
N ALA A 14 -8.43 1.27 -8.96
CA ALA A 14 -7.25 1.92 -9.51
C ALA A 14 -6.18 0.89 -9.92
N LEU A 15 -6.51 -0.40 -10.00
CA LEU A 15 -5.60 -1.39 -10.56
C LEU A 15 -5.85 -1.53 -12.05
N PRO A 16 -4.80 -1.69 -12.87
CA PRO A 16 -4.98 -2.07 -14.26
C PRO A 16 -5.64 -3.45 -14.35
N PRO A 17 -6.27 -3.78 -15.48
CA PRO A 17 -7.03 -5.01 -15.65
C PRO A 17 -6.17 -6.28 -15.60
N VAL A 18 -4.88 -6.18 -15.91
CA VAL A 18 -3.95 -7.30 -15.93
C VAL A 18 -2.71 -6.95 -15.11
N PHE A 19 -2.43 -7.77 -14.11
CA PHE A 19 -1.21 -7.71 -13.30
C PHE A 19 -0.93 -9.08 -12.68
N ASP A 20 0.32 -9.33 -12.32
CA ASP A 20 0.72 -10.56 -11.64
C ASP A 20 0.74 -10.40 -10.12
N LYS A 21 1.27 -9.27 -9.64
CA LYS A 21 1.37 -8.94 -8.23
C LYS A 21 1.21 -7.46 -7.99
N VAL A 22 0.53 -7.09 -6.92
CA VAL A 22 0.51 -5.73 -6.38
C VAL A 22 1.01 -5.77 -4.95
N VAL A 23 1.88 -4.84 -4.60
CA VAL A 23 2.35 -4.62 -3.23
C VAL A 23 1.98 -3.21 -2.82
N LEU A 24 0.98 -3.08 -1.95
CA LEU A 24 0.62 -1.83 -1.31
C LEU A 24 1.54 -1.59 -0.11
N TYR A 25 2.08 -0.39 -0.04
CA TYR A 25 2.71 0.18 1.14
C TYR A 25 1.78 1.24 1.72
N ALA A 26 1.43 1.13 2.99
CA ALA A 26 0.68 2.15 3.69
C ALA A 26 1.31 2.44 5.04
N ASN A 27 1.74 3.68 5.24
CA ASN A 27 2.30 4.16 6.49
C ASN A 27 1.36 5.20 7.07
N VAL A 28 0.66 4.86 8.15
CA VAL A 28 -0.46 5.67 8.65
C VAL A 28 -0.18 6.11 10.08
N THR A 29 -0.27 7.41 10.31
CA THR A 29 -0.29 8.01 11.65
C THR A 29 -1.69 8.55 11.93
N GLU A 30 -1.90 9.05 13.15
CA GLU A 30 -3.16 9.70 13.52
C GLU A 30 -3.53 10.86 12.57
N SER A 31 -2.56 11.68 12.16
CA SER A 31 -2.81 12.91 11.39
C SER A 31 -2.34 12.87 9.93
N SER A 32 -1.49 11.92 9.54
CA SER A 32 -0.92 11.84 8.20
C SER A 32 -0.87 10.41 7.66
N PHE A 33 -0.61 10.27 6.36
CA PHE A 33 -0.34 8.98 5.74
C PHE A 33 0.62 9.12 4.55
N ASP A 34 1.43 8.08 4.30
CA ASP A 34 2.17 7.83 3.04
C ASP A 34 1.69 6.49 2.50
N ILE A 35 0.90 6.52 1.42
CA ILE A 35 0.35 5.33 0.79
C ILE A 35 0.72 5.35 -0.69
N HIS A 36 1.19 4.22 -1.18
CA HIS A 36 1.48 3.97 -2.59
C HIS A 36 1.58 2.47 -2.83
N TYR A 37 1.46 2.03 -4.08
CA TYR A 37 1.69 0.63 -4.42
C TYR A 37 2.65 0.46 -5.59
N TYR A 38 3.17 -0.76 -5.66
CA TYR A 38 4.03 -1.25 -6.71
C TYR A 38 3.30 -2.34 -7.49
N LEU A 39 3.23 -2.17 -8.80
CA LEU A 39 2.62 -3.08 -9.75
C LEU A 39 3.70 -3.92 -10.44
N PHE A 40 3.54 -5.24 -10.40
CA PHE A 40 4.32 -6.18 -11.18
C PHE A 40 3.49 -6.62 -12.37
N GLU A 41 3.90 -6.17 -13.55
CA GLU A 41 3.34 -6.58 -14.83
C GLU A 41 3.95 -7.90 -15.28
N GLU A 42 3.20 -8.63 -16.11
CA GLU A 42 3.67 -9.88 -16.69
C GLU A 42 4.98 -9.63 -17.47
N GLN A 43 6.01 -10.43 -17.20
CA GLN A 43 7.34 -10.35 -17.82
C GLN A 43 8.23 -9.17 -17.42
N SER A 44 7.78 -8.25 -16.55
CA SER A 44 8.64 -7.19 -16.01
C SER A 44 9.35 -7.63 -14.72
N LEU A 45 10.68 -7.50 -14.70
CA LEU A 45 11.50 -7.71 -13.49
C LEU A 45 11.47 -6.50 -12.54
N ILE A 46 11.00 -5.34 -13.01
CA ILE A 46 11.02 -4.09 -12.25
C ILE A 46 9.57 -3.64 -12.03
N PRO A 47 9.11 -3.54 -10.78
CA PRO A 47 7.76 -3.06 -10.52
C PRO A 47 7.64 -1.56 -10.80
N LYS A 48 6.52 -1.15 -11.39
CA LYS A 48 6.16 0.25 -11.57
C LYS A 48 5.42 0.79 -10.35
N GLN A 49 5.72 2.02 -9.93
CA GLN A 49 4.99 2.66 -8.84
C GLN A 49 3.70 3.31 -9.38
N CYS A 50 2.63 3.35 -8.58
CA CYS A 50 1.34 3.93 -8.94
C CYS A 50 1.41 5.38 -9.45
N TYR A 51 2.30 6.21 -8.90
CA TYR A 51 2.46 7.59 -9.38
C TYR A 51 3.14 7.67 -10.75
N THR A 52 4.07 6.76 -11.05
CA THR A 52 4.64 6.65 -12.40
C THR A 52 3.56 6.26 -13.41
N LEU A 53 2.69 5.31 -13.06
CA LEU A 53 1.55 4.93 -13.91
C LEU A 53 0.58 6.10 -14.12
N ALA A 54 0.37 6.94 -13.09
CA ALA A 54 -0.47 8.13 -13.22
C ALA A 54 0.18 9.20 -14.12
N GLU A 55 1.50 9.40 -14.03
CA GLU A 55 2.26 10.28 -14.92
C GLU A 55 2.25 9.79 -16.38
N GLU A 56 2.29 8.46 -16.59
CA GLU A 56 2.17 7.81 -17.91
C GLU A 56 0.74 7.90 -18.49
N GLY A 57 -0.25 8.31 -17.68
CA GLY A 57 -1.66 8.44 -18.08
C GLY A 57 -2.48 7.15 -17.94
N ASP A 58 -1.90 6.10 -17.35
CA ASP A 58 -2.56 4.81 -17.13
C ASP A 58 -3.49 4.83 -15.91
N LEU A 59 -3.34 5.81 -15.02
CA LEU A 59 -4.15 5.97 -13.81
C LEU A 59 -4.54 7.43 -13.56
N ASP A 60 -5.73 7.62 -12.98
CA ASP A 60 -6.18 8.94 -12.51
C ASP A 60 -5.57 9.22 -11.12
N ALA A 61 -4.69 10.22 -11.06
CA ALA A 61 -4.04 10.67 -9.83
C ALA A 61 -5.06 11.13 -8.75
N ASN A 62 -6.15 11.81 -9.15
CA ASN A 62 -7.16 12.26 -8.20
C ASN A 62 -7.93 11.08 -7.60
N LEU A 63 -8.20 10.05 -8.41
CA LEU A 63 -8.81 8.81 -7.92
C LEU A 63 -7.88 8.08 -6.95
N LEU A 64 -6.58 8.04 -7.23
CA LEU A 64 -5.58 7.46 -6.32
C LEU A 64 -5.59 8.17 -4.96
N ASP A 65 -5.55 9.51 -4.94
CA ASP A 65 -5.57 10.30 -3.71
C ASP A 65 -6.83 10.03 -2.87
N GLN A 66 -8.00 9.96 -3.53
CA GLN A 66 -9.26 9.61 -2.86
C GLN A 66 -9.22 8.22 -2.25
N ILE A 67 -8.76 7.23 -3.03
CA ILE A 67 -8.63 5.84 -2.55
C ILE A 67 -7.69 5.80 -1.35
N PHE A 68 -6.51 6.43 -1.44
CA PHE A 68 -5.52 6.40 -0.36
C PHE A 68 -6.02 7.08 0.92
N ALA A 69 -6.74 8.21 0.80
CA ALA A 69 -7.37 8.84 1.95
C ALA A 69 -8.39 7.92 2.64
N GLU A 70 -9.20 7.19 1.86
CA GLU A 70 -10.14 6.20 2.39
C GLU A 70 -9.42 5.00 3.04
N LEU A 71 -8.36 4.48 2.42
CA LEU A 71 -7.56 3.39 2.96
C LEU A 71 -6.93 3.77 4.31
N ALA A 72 -6.38 4.98 4.42
CA ALA A 72 -5.87 5.51 5.68
C ALA A 72 -6.98 5.57 6.74
N GLY A 73 -8.21 5.96 6.34
CA GLY A 73 -9.39 5.92 7.20
C GLY A 73 -9.71 4.53 7.73
N PHE A 74 -9.68 3.50 6.86
CA PHE A 74 -9.91 2.11 7.27
C PHE A 74 -8.85 1.63 8.26
N ILE A 75 -7.57 1.92 8.01
CA ILE A 75 -6.48 1.51 8.89
C ILE A 75 -6.62 2.14 10.28
N ARG A 76 -7.02 3.43 10.36
CA ARG A 76 -7.25 4.13 11.64
C ARG A 76 -8.43 3.59 12.45
N GLN A 77 -9.37 2.89 11.81
CA GLN A 77 -10.54 2.31 12.47
C GLN A 77 -10.28 0.91 13.03
N GLU A 78 -9.10 0.33 12.80
CA GLU A 78 -8.77 -1.00 13.31
C GLU A 78 -8.45 -0.97 14.79
N ASP A 79 -8.90 -1.97 15.54
CA ASP A 79 -8.71 -2.06 17.00
C ASP A 79 -7.23 -2.06 17.41
N ARG A 80 -6.36 -2.58 16.53
CA ARG A 80 -4.89 -2.62 16.73
C ARG A 80 -4.19 -1.30 16.42
N PHE A 81 -4.88 -0.30 15.86
CA PHE A 81 -4.25 0.96 15.46
C PHE A 81 -3.71 1.73 16.67
N GLN A 82 -2.41 2.04 16.63
CA GLN A 82 -1.73 2.78 17.70
C GLN A 82 -1.55 4.24 17.30
N LYS A 83 -2.35 5.15 17.87
CA LYS A 83 -2.32 6.59 17.53
C LYS A 83 -0.95 7.26 17.70
N GLN A 84 -0.19 6.83 18.70
CA GLN A 84 1.12 7.41 19.02
C GLN A 84 2.25 6.82 18.17
N LYS A 85 1.99 5.75 17.41
CA LYS A 85 2.98 5.07 16.58
C LYS A 85 2.73 5.31 15.10
N ILE A 86 3.70 4.86 14.32
CA ILE A 86 3.57 4.69 12.87
C ILE A 86 3.00 3.29 12.64
N ASN A 87 1.87 3.21 11.94
CA ASN A 87 1.19 1.96 11.64
C ASN A 87 1.44 1.62 10.17
N MET A 88 2.33 0.68 9.93
CA MET A 88 2.70 0.25 8.59
C MET A 88 1.92 -0.99 8.20
N VAL A 89 1.08 -0.85 7.17
CA VAL A 89 0.31 -1.93 6.58
C VAL A 89 0.87 -2.24 5.21
N THR A 90 1.19 -3.50 4.97
CA THR A 90 1.58 -4.00 3.66
C THR A 90 0.52 -4.97 3.19
N VAL A 91 -0.01 -4.77 1.99
CA VAL A 91 -0.93 -5.74 1.37
C VAL A 91 -0.29 -6.26 0.09
N VAL A 92 -0.17 -7.58 0.00
CA VAL A 92 0.30 -8.28 -1.20
C VAL A 92 -0.91 -8.95 -1.85
N ILE A 93 -1.15 -8.61 -3.10
CA ILE A 93 -2.25 -9.13 -3.91
C ILE A 93 -1.63 -9.89 -5.07
N THR A 94 -2.01 -11.15 -5.24
CA THR A 94 -1.70 -11.95 -6.43
C THR A 94 -2.98 -12.60 -6.96
N LYS A 95 -2.87 -13.38 -8.03
CA LYS A 95 -3.99 -14.20 -8.54
C LYS A 95 -4.50 -15.23 -7.53
N ALA A 96 -3.66 -15.66 -6.58
CA ALA A 96 -3.96 -16.76 -5.65
C ALA A 96 -4.20 -16.30 -4.20
N GLU A 97 -3.60 -15.18 -3.79
CA GLU A 97 -3.58 -14.77 -2.39
C GLU A 97 -3.75 -13.27 -2.18
N LEU A 98 -4.31 -12.95 -1.02
CA LEU A 98 -4.42 -11.62 -0.46
C LEU A 98 -3.82 -11.68 0.95
N VAL A 99 -2.60 -11.19 1.10
CA VAL A 99 -1.83 -11.26 2.35
C VAL A 99 -1.69 -9.87 2.93
N LEU A 100 -1.86 -9.76 4.24
CA LEU A 100 -1.66 -8.52 4.98
C LEU A 100 -0.58 -8.71 6.05
N ASP A 101 0.43 -7.85 6.03
CA ASP A 101 1.41 -7.67 7.10
C ASP A 101 1.15 -6.33 7.79
N TYR A 102 1.17 -6.33 9.11
CA TYR A 102 0.92 -5.16 9.94
C TYR A 102 2.08 -5.01 10.92
N GLN A 103 2.76 -3.87 10.86
CA GLN A 103 3.91 -3.57 11.69
C GLN A 103 3.71 -2.20 12.35
N GLU A 104 4.21 -2.07 13.58
CA GLU A 104 4.17 -0.84 14.34
C GLU A 104 5.58 -0.34 14.59
N PHE A 105 5.79 0.96 14.45
CA PHE A 105 7.09 1.60 14.66
C PHE A 105 6.94 2.83 15.55
N GLU A 106 7.96 3.10 16.36
CA GLU A 106 8.03 4.35 17.12
C GLU A 106 8.32 5.52 16.16
N ARG A 107 7.79 6.71 16.47
CA ARG A 107 7.91 7.89 15.58
C ARG A 107 9.36 8.35 15.34
N LEU A 108 10.28 7.97 16.22
CA LEU A 108 11.70 8.32 16.17
C LEU A 108 12.55 7.28 15.44
N GLU A 109 11.97 6.17 15.00
CA GLU A 109 12.74 5.13 14.30
C GLU A 109 13.23 5.61 12.94
N ASN A 110 14.33 5.01 12.48
CA ASN A 110 14.94 5.35 11.21
C ASN A 110 14.10 4.81 10.05
N MET A 111 13.11 5.59 9.63
CA MET A 111 12.18 5.23 8.56
C MET A 111 12.87 4.99 7.22
N ALA A 112 14.04 5.59 6.97
CA ALA A 112 14.80 5.33 5.75
C ALA A 112 15.36 3.89 5.74
N LYS A 113 15.87 3.42 6.88
CA LYS A 113 16.31 2.03 7.06
C LYS A 113 15.13 1.06 6.93
N ILE A 114 14.03 1.33 7.64
CA ILE A 114 12.80 0.52 7.59
C ILE A 114 12.29 0.41 6.14
N LYS A 115 12.19 1.53 5.42
CA LYS A 115 11.73 1.54 4.02
C LYS A 115 12.67 0.76 3.09
N LYS A 116 13.98 0.78 3.33
CA LYS A 116 14.97 0.00 2.55
C LYS A 116 14.82 -1.51 2.79
N GLU A 117 14.65 -1.92 4.05
CA GLU A 117 14.41 -3.32 4.43
C GLU A 117 13.07 -3.79 3.86
N TRP A 118 12.03 -2.97 3.98
CA TRP A 118 10.72 -3.24 3.40
C TRP A 118 10.79 -3.48 1.88
N LYS A 119 11.46 -2.60 1.12
CA LYS A 119 11.63 -2.78 -0.32
C LYS A 119 12.38 -4.07 -0.65
N THR A 120 13.35 -4.46 0.17
CA THR A 120 14.10 -5.71 -0.02
C THR A 120 13.24 -6.94 0.28
N LYS A 121 12.36 -6.89 1.28
CA LYS A 121 11.44 -7.98 1.63
C LYS A 121 10.34 -8.20 0.59
N TYR A 122 9.82 -7.12 0.01
CA TYR A 122 8.58 -7.18 -0.78
C TYR A 122 8.74 -6.97 -2.29
N LEU A 123 9.79 -6.24 -2.70
CA LEU A 123 9.99 -5.85 -4.09
C LEU A 123 11.18 -6.53 -4.78
N LYS A 124 12.00 -7.28 -4.04
CA LYS A 124 13.11 -8.08 -4.56
C LYS A 124 12.84 -9.55 -4.27
#